data_AF-A0A7X1PL68-F1
#
_entry.id   AF-A0A7X1PL68-F1
#
_cell.length_a   1.000
_cell.length_b   1.000
_cell.length_c   1.000
_cell.angle_alpha   90.00
_cell.angle_beta   90.00
_cell.angle_gamma   90.00
#
_symmetry.space_group_name_H-M   'P 1'
#
loop_
_entity.id
_entity.type
_entity.pdbx_description
1 polymer ?
#
loop_
_entity_poly.entity_id
_entity_poly.type
_entity_poly.pdbx_seq_one_letter_code
_entity_poly.pdbx_strand_id
1 'polypeptide(L)'
;MNIDKDTLRALAEACKDHQPLRFMRSHGALYIRNDNGIVFDVHQNRSFPEFVSQNKDYADLVLACTPGTILALLAEIEALRESANFRAVQSLRADCEALRKDADRYRWLRDPDNQENLEPDSDYLMPPIICGYAEHEDILAMASLDRAIDGALAKEVQP
;
A
#
# COMPACT_ATOMS: atom_id res chain seq x y z
N MET A 1 -26.88 3.74 -4.05
CA MET A 1 -26.38 4.50 -2.89
C MET A 1 -25.12 3.80 -2.42
N ASN A 2 -23.97 4.47 -2.45
CA ASN A 2 -22.73 3.91 -1.89
C ASN A 2 -22.62 4.43 -0.45
N ILE A 3 -22.42 3.51 0.49
CA ILE A 3 -22.24 3.83 1.90
C ILE A 3 -20.74 3.78 2.18
N ASP A 4 -20.21 4.77 2.89
CA ASP A 4 -18.81 4.76 3.30
C ASP A 4 -18.57 3.73 4.43
N LYS A 5 -17.29 3.43 4.66
CA LYS A 5 -16.88 2.41 5.62
C LYS A 5 -17.29 2.74 7.07
N ASP A 6 -17.22 4.00 7.47
CA ASP A 6 -17.48 4.42 8.84
C ASP A 6 -18.98 4.36 9.15
N THR A 7 -19.79 4.78 8.18
CA THR A 7 -21.24 4.62 8.23
C THR A 7 -21.64 3.14 8.30
N LEU A 8 -21.02 2.27 7.48
CA LEU A 8 -21.28 0.83 7.53
C LEU A 8 -20.92 0.21 8.89
N ARG A 9 -19.77 0.60 9.45
CA ARG A 9 -19.35 0.19 10.80
C ARG A 9 -20.35 0.62 11.86
N ALA A 10 -20.80 1.87 11.83
CA ALA A 10 -21.76 2.40 12.79
C ALA A 10 -23.10 1.64 12.74
N LEU A 11 -23.60 1.35 11.53
CA LEU A 11 -24.81 0.56 11.34
C LEU A 11 -24.68 -0.87 11.88
N ALA A 12 -23.52 -1.51 11.65
CA ALA A 12 -23.25 -2.85 12.16
C ALA A 12 -23.15 -2.86 13.69
N GLU A 13 -22.41 -1.95 14.31
CA GLU A 13 -22.33 -1.85 15.78
C GLU A 13 -23.70 -1.60 16.42
N ALA A 14 -24.53 -0.73 15.82
CA ALA A 14 -25.89 -0.47 16.31
C ALA A 14 -26.79 -1.73 16.31
N CYS A 15 -26.47 -2.73 15.49
CA CYS A 15 -27.24 -3.97 15.37
C CYS A 15 -26.59 -5.17 16.07
N LYS A 16 -25.43 -5.01 16.71
CA LYS A 16 -24.60 -6.12 17.21
C LYS A 16 -25.30 -6.99 18.25
N ASP A 17 -26.09 -6.38 19.11
CA ASP A 17 -26.82 -7.05 20.18
C ASP A 17 -28.27 -7.40 19.78
N HIS A 18 -28.65 -7.17 18.53
CA HIS A 18 -29.96 -7.54 18.03
C HIS A 18 -30.09 -9.07 17.88
N GLN A 19 -31.32 -9.55 18.02
CA GLN A 19 -31.63 -10.98 17.84
C GLN A 19 -31.22 -11.47 16.45
N PRO A 20 -30.70 -12.71 16.35
CA PRO A 20 -30.28 -13.28 15.08
C PRO A 20 -31.48 -13.48 14.15
N LEU A 21 -31.24 -13.19 12.88
CA LEU A 21 -32.20 -13.44 11.82
C LEU A 21 -32.16 -14.90 11.39
N ARG A 22 -33.31 -15.44 11.00
CA ARG A 22 -33.45 -16.81 10.48
C ARG A 22 -34.56 -16.92 9.46
N PHE A 23 -34.47 -17.93 8.60
CA PHE A 23 -35.57 -18.26 7.70
C PHE A 23 -36.78 -18.82 8.44
N MET A 24 -37.96 -18.47 7.92
CA MET A 24 -39.22 -19.11 8.26
C MET A 24 -40.02 -19.31 6.97
N ARG A 25 -40.52 -20.53 6.75
CA ARG A 25 -41.50 -20.80 5.71
C ARG A 25 -42.89 -20.84 6.34
N SER A 26 -43.85 -20.13 5.76
CA SER A 26 -45.23 -20.13 6.22
C SER A 26 -46.17 -19.91 5.05
N HIS A 27 -47.19 -20.76 4.92
CA HIS A 27 -48.24 -20.67 3.89
C HIS A 27 -47.72 -20.53 2.44
N GLY A 28 -46.61 -21.20 2.12
CA GLY A 28 -46.00 -21.15 0.77
C GLY A 28 -45.13 -19.93 0.49
N ALA A 29 -44.94 -19.05 1.47
CA ALA A 29 -44.02 -17.91 1.40
C ALA A 29 -42.79 -18.13 2.30
N LEU A 30 -41.69 -17.43 1.97
CA LEU A 30 -40.44 -17.45 2.71
C LEU A 30 -40.21 -16.09 3.36
N TYR A 31 -39.84 -16.08 4.63
CA TYR A 31 -39.63 -14.88 5.42
C TYR A 31 -38.27 -14.96 6.12
N ILE A 32 -37.69 -13.79 6.40
CA ILE A 32 -36.61 -13.64 7.37
C ILE A 32 -37.19 -13.01 8.63
N ARG A 33 -36.94 -13.63 9.78
CA ARG A 33 -37.53 -13.23 11.07
C ARG A 33 -36.52 -13.27 12.21
N ASN A 34 -36.86 -12.62 13.32
CA ASN A 34 -36.27 -12.85 14.63
C ASN A 34 -37.34 -13.40 15.61
N ASP A 35 -37.07 -13.39 16.91
CA ASP A 35 -38.05 -13.87 17.90
C ASP A 35 -39.24 -12.92 18.02
N ASN A 36 -39.00 -11.62 17.80
CA ASN A 36 -40.02 -10.57 17.87
C ASN A 36 -40.98 -10.56 16.66
N GLY A 37 -40.60 -11.15 15.52
CA GLY A 37 -41.49 -11.26 14.36
C GLY A 37 -40.77 -11.28 13.01
N ILE A 38 -41.56 -11.10 11.95
CA ILE A 38 -41.08 -11.02 10.57
C ILE A 38 -40.35 -9.70 10.37
N VAL A 39 -39.15 -9.75 9.77
CA VAL A 39 -38.32 -8.58 9.45
C VAL A 39 -38.31 -8.33 7.94
N PHE A 40 -38.21 -9.39 7.13
CA PHE A 40 -38.25 -9.29 5.66
C PHE A 40 -39.17 -10.36 5.06
N ASP A 41 -39.86 -9.99 4.00
CA ASP A 41 -40.58 -10.92 3.12
C ASP A 41 -39.70 -11.27 1.91
N VAL A 42 -39.51 -12.56 1.66
CA VAL A 42 -38.79 -13.07 0.51
C VAL A 42 -39.82 -13.55 -0.50
N HIS A 43 -40.10 -12.69 -1.48
CA HIS A 43 -41.08 -12.96 -2.52
C HIS A 43 -40.67 -14.15 -3.37
N GLN A 44 -41.29 -15.30 -3.10
CA GLN A 44 -41.20 -16.52 -3.92
C GLN A 44 -42.43 -16.66 -4.82
N ASN A 45 -42.87 -15.54 -5.39
CA ASN A 45 -44.19 -15.44 -6.00
C ASN A 45 -44.32 -16.42 -7.18
N ARG A 46 -45.42 -17.19 -7.22
CA ARG A 46 -45.73 -18.11 -8.34
C ARG A 46 -45.83 -17.40 -9.69
N SER A 47 -46.06 -16.09 -9.68
CA SER A 47 -46.22 -15.25 -10.87
C SER A 47 -44.90 -14.92 -11.58
N PHE A 48 -43.75 -15.04 -10.91
CA PHE A 48 -42.44 -14.77 -11.50
C PHE A 48 -41.40 -15.82 -11.08
N PRO A 49 -41.59 -17.09 -11.53
CA PRO A 49 -40.74 -18.21 -11.14
C PRO A 49 -39.25 -18.01 -11.49
N GLU A 50 -38.95 -17.20 -12.50
CA GLU A 50 -37.60 -16.89 -12.96
C GLU A 50 -36.74 -16.11 -11.95
N PHE A 51 -37.36 -15.36 -11.02
CA PHE A 51 -36.65 -14.60 -10.00
C PHE A 51 -36.58 -15.31 -8.65
N VAL A 52 -37.21 -16.47 -8.50
CA VAL A 52 -37.27 -17.19 -7.22
C VAL A 52 -35.88 -17.58 -6.72
N SER A 53 -34.99 -18.02 -7.60
CA SER A 53 -33.60 -18.33 -7.25
C SER A 53 -32.84 -17.08 -6.82
N GLN A 54 -32.91 -16.01 -7.62
CA GLN A 54 -32.23 -14.74 -7.33
C GLN A 54 -32.68 -14.14 -5.99
N ASN A 55 -34.00 -14.13 -5.73
CA ASN A 55 -34.54 -13.62 -4.47
C ASN A 55 -34.07 -14.45 -3.27
N LYS A 56 -33.91 -15.76 -3.45
CA LYS A 56 -33.32 -16.62 -2.44
C LYS A 56 -31.83 -16.30 -2.23
N ASP A 57 -31.07 -16.08 -3.30
CA ASP A 57 -29.65 -15.72 -3.20
C ASP A 57 -29.45 -14.42 -2.43
N TYR A 58 -30.27 -13.39 -2.68
CA TYR A 58 -30.26 -12.15 -1.89
C TYR A 58 -30.63 -12.38 -0.42
N ALA A 59 -31.60 -13.25 -0.15
CA ALA A 59 -32.00 -13.56 1.21
C ALA A 59 -30.91 -14.33 1.98
N ASP A 60 -30.22 -15.25 1.30
CA ASP A 60 -29.07 -15.97 1.84
C ASP A 60 -27.92 -14.98 2.13
N LEU A 61 -27.66 -14.02 1.24
CA LEU A 61 -26.69 -12.94 1.47
C LEU A 61 -27.03 -12.11 2.71
N VAL A 62 -28.29 -11.68 2.87
CA VAL A 62 -28.74 -10.90 4.04
C VAL A 62 -28.49 -11.66 5.34
N LEU A 63 -28.72 -12.97 5.37
CA LEU A 63 -28.45 -13.79 6.56
C LEU A 63 -26.95 -13.99 6.83
N ALA A 64 -26.12 -14.05 5.80
CA ALA A 64 -24.67 -14.16 5.94
C ALA A 64 -24.04 -12.84 6.43
N CYS A 65 -24.60 -11.71 6.03
CA CYS A 65 -24.19 -10.35 6.40
C CYS A 65 -24.64 -9.97 7.82
N THR A 66 -24.33 -10.82 8.81
CA THR A 66 -24.56 -10.48 10.21
C THR A 66 -23.70 -9.28 10.63
N PRO A 67 -24.12 -8.50 11.64
CA PRO A 67 -23.31 -7.44 12.22
C PRO A 67 -21.89 -7.88 12.58
N GLY A 68 -21.75 -9.07 13.18
CA GLY A 68 -20.46 -9.65 13.52
C GLY A 68 -19.59 -9.95 12.29
N THR A 69 -20.19 -10.53 11.24
CA THR A 69 -19.48 -10.80 9.97
C THR A 69 -18.96 -9.50 9.34
N ILE A 70 -19.80 -8.46 9.29
CA ILE A 70 -19.43 -7.15 8.70
C ILE A 70 -18.27 -6.54 9.49
N LEU A 71 -18.37 -6.50 10.82
CA LEU A 71 -17.32 -5.92 11.67
C LEU A 71 -16.00 -6.69 11.56
N ALA A 72 -16.05 -8.03 11.49
CA ALA A 72 -14.87 -8.87 11.31
C ALA A 72 -14.17 -8.59 9.96
N LEU A 73 -14.93 -8.52 8.86
CA LEU A 73 -14.39 -8.19 7.55
C LEU A 73 -13.80 -6.78 7.49
N LEU A 74 -14.44 -5.80 8.14
CA LEU A 74 -13.90 -4.45 8.23
C LEU A 74 -12.58 -4.38 9.00
N ALA A 75 -12.47 -5.15 10.10
CA ALA A 75 -11.23 -5.26 10.86
C ALA A 75 -10.11 -5.95 10.06
N GLU A 76 -10.44 -6.99 9.29
CA GLU A 76 -9.48 -7.66 8.41
C GLU A 76 -8.95 -6.73 7.32
N ILE A 77 -9.83 -5.93 6.70
CA ILE A 77 -9.44 -4.92 5.71
C ILE A 77 -8.49 -3.88 6.32
N GLU A 78 -8.71 -3.47 7.57
CA GLU A 78 -7.80 -2.55 8.28
C GLU A 78 -6.43 -3.17 8.51
N ALA A 79 -6.40 -4.38 9.06
CA ALA A 79 -5.15 -5.10 9.31
C ALA A 79 -4.33 -5.29 8.02
N LEU A 80 -4.98 -5.63 6.91
CA LEU A 80 -4.32 -5.79 5.61
C LEU A 80 -3.74 -4.45 5.11
N ARG A 81 -4.48 -3.34 5.26
CA ARG A 81 -3.99 -2.01 4.88
C ARG A 81 -2.81 -1.57 5.73
N GLU A 82 -2.86 -1.80 7.04
CA GLU A 82 -1.75 -1.49 7.95
C GLU A 82 -0.50 -2.29 7.61
N SER A 83 -0.63 -3.61 7.36
CA SER A 83 0.48 -4.45 6.93
C SER A 83 1.08 -3.98 5.59
N ALA A 84 0.25 -3.61 4.61
CA ALA A 84 0.72 -3.08 3.33
C ALA A 84 1.48 -1.76 3.51
N ASN A 85 0.92 -0.84 4.30
CA ASN A 85 1.56 0.45 4.61
C ASN A 85 2.90 0.25 5.32
N PHE A 86 2.98 -0.67 6.28
CA PHE A 86 4.22 -0.97 6.98
C PHE A 86 5.33 -1.42 6.02
N ARG A 87 5.02 -2.33 5.08
CA ARG A 87 5.99 -2.78 4.07
C ARG A 87 6.43 -1.65 3.14
N ALA A 88 5.48 -0.82 2.70
CA ALA A 88 5.79 0.35 1.87
C ALA A 88 6.73 1.33 2.58
N VAL A 89 6.46 1.62 3.86
CA VAL A 89 7.33 2.49 4.69
C VAL A 89 8.72 1.89 4.88
N GLN A 90 8.84 0.58 5.09
CA GLN A 90 10.15 -0.07 5.19
C GLN A 90 10.94 0.01 3.88
N SER A 91 10.29 -0.24 2.74
CA SER A 91 10.92 -0.08 1.41
C SER A 91 11.42 1.34 1.22
N LEU A 92 10.57 2.34 1.46
CA LEU A 92 10.94 3.74 1.31
C LEU A 92 12.10 4.16 2.22
N ARG A 93 12.18 3.61 3.43
CA ARG A 93 13.31 3.85 4.33
C ARG A 93 14.61 3.27 3.78
N ALA A 94 14.57 2.04 3.26
CA ALA A 94 15.73 1.43 2.62
C ALA A 94 16.19 2.22 1.40
N ASP A 95 15.24 2.67 0.56
CA ASP A 95 15.54 3.50 -0.62
C ASP A 95 16.15 4.84 -0.21
N CYS A 96 15.61 5.50 0.82
CA CYS A 96 16.15 6.74 1.36
C CYS A 96 17.56 6.55 1.94
N GLU A 97 17.83 5.43 2.61
CA GLU A 97 19.16 5.13 3.13
C GLU A 97 20.17 4.87 2.00
N ALA A 98 19.78 4.12 0.98
CA ALA A 98 20.59 3.88 -0.20
C ALA A 98 20.93 5.20 -0.92
N LEU A 99 19.93 6.07 -1.14
CA LEU A 99 20.13 7.37 -1.76
C LEU A 99 21.00 8.31 -0.91
N ARG A 100 20.92 8.24 0.42
CA ARG A 100 21.80 9.01 1.31
C ARG A 100 23.25 8.54 1.18
N LYS A 101 23.49 7.23 1.23
CA LYS A 101 24.84 6.66 1.04
C LYS A 101 25.41 7.02 -0.33
N ASP A 102 24.59 6.98 -1.36
CA ASP A 102 24.99 7.36 -2.72
C ASP A 102 25.32 8.87 -2.80
N ALA A 103 24.48 9.73 -2.23
CA ALA A 103 24.75 11.16 -2.17
C ALA A 103 26.03 11.51 -1.38
N ASP A 104 26.28 10.82 -0.25
CA ASP A 104 27.49 10.98 0.54
C ASP A 104 28.74 10.52 -0.24
N ARG A 105 28.65 9.43 -1.02
CA ARG A 105 29.75 8.95 -1.89
C ARG A 105 30.20 10.01 -2.89
N TYR A 106 29.28 10.84 -3.39
CA TYR A 106 29.56 11.91 -4.34
C TYR A 106 29.70 13.30 -3.70
N ARG A 107 29.80 13.37 -2.37
CA ARG A 107 29.90 14.66 -1.66
C ARG A 107 31.12 15.47 -2.06
N TRP A 108 32.25 14.82 -2.31
CA TRP A 108 33.50 15.44 -2.75
C TRP A 108 33.39 16.18 -4.11
N LEU A 109 32.44 15.80 -4.97
CA LEU A 109 32.17 16.50 -6.24
C LEU A 109 31.44 17.83 -6.05
N ARG A 110 30.80 18.03 -4.90
CA ARG A 110 29.91 19.18 -4.63
C ARG A 110 30.46 20.14 -3.59
N ASP A 111 31.56 19.80 -2.93
CA ASP A 111 32.14 20.58 -1.85
C ASP A 111 33.39 21.34 -2.35
N PRO A 112 33.25 22.62 -2.74
CA PRO A 112 34.35 23.40 -3.32
C PRO A 112 35.50 23.62 -2.33
N ASP A 113 35.23 23.62 -1.03
CA ASP A 113 36.23 23.81 0.03
C ASP A 113 37.18 22.60 0.13
N ASN A 114 36.74 21.41 -0.30
CA ASN A 114 37.58 20.22 -0.37
C ASN A 114 38.51 20.21 -1.60
N GLN A 115 38.33 21.14 -2.55
CA GLN A 115 39.22 21.30 -3.70
C GLN A 115 40.38 22.28 -3.43
N GLU A 116 40.27 23.16 -2.42
CA GLU A 116 41.31 24.16 -2.09
C GLU A 116 42.59 23.55 -1.47
N ASN A 117 42.52 22.35 -0.89
CA ASN A 117 43.66 21.66 -0.27
C ASN A 117 44.38 20.68 -1.21
N LEU A 118 43.97 20.59 -2.48
CA LEU A 118 44.65 19.76 -3.47
C LEU A 118 45.80 20.56 -4.08
N GLU A 119 47.02 20.02 -4.03
CA GLU A 119 48.15 20.65 -4.71
C GLU A 119 47.86 20.81 -6.21
N PRO A 120 48.41 21.86 -6.88
CA PRO A 120 48.12 22.16 -8.28
C PRO A 120 48.35 21.01 -9.27
N ASP A 121 49.23 20.07 -8.90
CA ASP A 121 49.60 18.89 -9.69
C ASP A 121 48.99 17.59 -9.13
N SER A 122 48.00 17.68 -8.26
CA SER A 122 47.30 16.51 -7.72
C SER A 122 46.45 15.85 -8.80
N ASP A 123 46.64 14.54 -9.01
CA ASP A 123 45.80 13.70 -9.88
C ASP A 123 44.30 13.71 -9.49
N TYR A 124 43.96 14.27 -8.31
CA TYR A 124 42.61 14.42 -7.80
C TYR A 124 42.05 15.83 -7.95
N LEU A 125 42.85 16.80 -8.43
CA LEU A 125 42.39 18.14 -8.78
C LEU A 125 41.53 18.03 -10.04
N MET A 126 40.23 17.93 -9.87
CA MET A 126 39.32 17.84 -11.00
C MET A 126 39.08 19.26 -11.54
N PRO A 127 39.56 19.61 -12.75
CA PRO A 127 39.30 20.93 -13.32
C PRO A 127 37.79 21.16 -13.42
N PRO A 128 37.31 22.42 -13.36
CA PRO A 128 35.90 22.73 -13.43
C PRO A 128 35.28 22.03 -14.65
N ILE A 129 34.26 21.19 -14.41
CA ILE A 129 33.57 20.47 -15.48
C ILE A 129 32.90 21.52 -16.38
N ILE A 130 33.51 21.81 -17.52
CA ILE A 130 32.91 22.63 -18.57
C ILE A 130 31.89 21.74 -19.29
N CYS A 131 30.60 21.88 -18.97
CA CYS A 131 29.55 21.24 -19.76
C CYS A 131 29.43 21.92 -21.14
N GLY A 132 30.07 21.32 -22.15
CA GLY A 132 29.96 21.66 -23.57
C GLY A 132 29.90 20.41 -24.45
N TYR A 133 29.76 20.57 -25.76
CA TYR A 133 29.84 19.45 -26.71
C TYR A 133 31.26 18.87 -26.69
N ALA A 134 31.41 17.67 -26.13
CA ALA A 134 32.69 16.96 -26.09
C ALA A 134 32.96 16.31 -27.46
N GLU A 135 34.02 16.74 -28.14
CA GLU A 135 34.54 16.04 -29.30
C GLU A 135 35.53 14.94 -28.87
N HIS A 136 35.14 13.71 -29.18
CA HIS A 136 35.94 12.49 -29.38
C HIS A 136 36.81 11.87 -28.27
N GLU A 137 37.26 12.52 -27.19
CA GLU A 137 38.12 11.81 -26.19
C GLU A 137 37.82 12.07 -24.69
N ASP A 138 36.97 13.03 -24.32
CA ASP A 138 36.73 13.41 -22.91
C ASP A 138 35.51 12.73 -22.24
N ILE A 139 35.30 11.43 -22.48
CA ILE A 139 34.20 10.67 -21.84
C ILE A 139 34.78 9.71 -20.80
N LEU A 140 34.69 10.07 -19.52
CA LEU A 140 34.93 9.15 -18.41
C LEU A 140 33.87 8.04 -18.45
N ALA A 141 34.23 6.86 -18.98
CA ALA A 141 33.38 5.68 -18.91
C ALA A 141 33.10 5.32 -17.43
N MET A 142 31.85 4.94 -17.10
CA MET A 142 31.42 4.63 -15.73
C MET A 142 32.40 3.71 -14.98
N ALA A 143 32.95 2.69 -15.65
CA ALA A 143 33.89 1.74 -15.05
C ALA A 143 35.27 2.33 -14.69
N SER A 144 35.65 3.46 -15.28
CA SER A 144 36.87 4.19 -14.92
C SER A 144 36.62 5.11 -13.73
N LEU A 145 35.43 5.72 -13.66
CA LEU A 145 34.99 6.54 -12.52
C LEU A 145 34.83 5.68 -11.26
N ASP A 146 34.20 4.51 -11.35
CA ASP A 146 34.04 3.59 -10.22
C ASP A 146 35.38 3.12 -9.65
N ARG A 147 36.36 2.79 -10.53
CA ARG A 147 37.72 2.39 -10.09
C ARG A 147 38.47 3.52 -9.37
N ALA A 148 38.32 4.76 -9.82
CA ALA A 148 38.96 5.90 -9.18
C ALA A 148 38.39 6.16 -7.77
N ILE A 149 37.07 6.01 -7.63
CA ILE A 149 36.36 6.17 -6.34
C ILE A 149 36.77 5.07 -5.37
N ASP A 150 36.76 3.80 -5.80
CA ASP A 150 37.14 2.68 -4.94
C ASP A 150 38.59 2.79 -4.46
N GLY A 151 39.50 3.30 -5.31
CA GLY A 151 40.90 3.55 -4.96
C GLY A 151 41.09 4.68 -3.95
N ALA A 152 40.25 5.71 -3.95
CA ALA A 152 40.31 6.80 -2.99
C ALA A 152 39.79 6.36 -1.61
N LEU A 153 38.67 5.64 -1.56
CA LEU A 153 38.10 5.11 -0.32
C LEU A 153 39.03 4.11 0.39
N ALA A 154 39.80 3.32 -0.38
CA ALA A 154 40.78 2.41 0.20
C ALA A 154 41.95 3.12 0.90
N LYS A 155 42.26 4.37 0.52
CA LYS A 155 43.34 5.16 1.11
C LYS A 155 42.93 5.84 2.43
N GLU A 156 41.65 6.18 2.60
CA GLU A 156 41.14 6.77 3.86
C GLU A 156 41.03 5.76 5.02
N VAL A 157 41.11 4.44 4.74
CA VAL A 157 40.99 3.38 5.75
C VAL A 157 42.34 2.96 6.34
N GLN A 158 43.47 3.48 5.83
CA GLN A 158 44.79 3.25 6.42
C GLN A 158 45.17 4.40 7.37
N PRO A 159 45.55 4.10 8.63
CA PRO A 159 45.80 5.10 9.67
C PRO A 159 47.06 5.94 9.43
#